data_AF-A0A840TT67-F1
#
_entry.id   AF-A0A840TT67-F1
#
_cell.length_a   1.000
_cell.length_b   1.000
_cell.length_c   1.000
_cell.angle_alpha   90.00
_cell.angle_beta   90.00
_cell.angle_gamma   90.00
#
_symmetry.space_group_name_H-M   'P 1'
#
loop_
_entity.id
_entity.type
_entity.pdbx_description
1 polymer ?
#
loop_
_entity_poly.entity_id
_entity_poly.type
_entity_poly.pdbx_seq_one_letter_code
_entity_poly.pdbx_strand_id
1 'polypeptide(L)'
;MYNKANQEANTEVQAGGSIKERLLSRFERAREAVGPHWRKALAEADAYFNTKAGYDTMMAVSGAASSPRQANVDRIERVTLALEKLAGIENGPVV
;
A
#
# COMPACT_ATOMS: atom_id res chain seq x y z
N MET A 1 -0.99 -31.16 -13.96
CA MET A 1 0.23 -30.36 -14.23
C MET A 1 -0.14 -28.90 -14.04
N TYR A 2 0.07 -28.36 -12.83
CA TYR A 2 -0.24 -26.95 -12.53
C TYR A 2 0.99 -26.10 -12.83
N ASN A 3 0.78 -25.06 -13.63
CA ASN A 3 1.81 -24.22 -14.23
C ASN A 3 2.72 -23.57 -13.18
N LYS A 4 4.00 -23.96 -13.19
CA LYS A 4 5.12 -23.40 -12.42
C LYS A 4 5.38 -21.90 -12.67
N ALA A 5 4.70 -21.26 -13.62
CA ALA A 5 4.99 -19.89 -14.05
C ALA A 5 4.36 -18.78 -13.17
N ASN A 6 3.41 -19.09 -12.30
CA ASN A 6 2.74 -18.06 -11.46
C ASN A 6 3.35 -17.87 -10.06
N GLN A 7 4.48 -18.52 -9.76
CA GLN A 7 5.19 -18.34 -8.48
C GLN A 7 6.43 -17.44 -8.57
N GLU A 8 6.89 -17.10 -9.78
CA GLU A 8 8.16 -16.37 -9.96
C GLU A 8 8.03 -14.84 -9.86
N ALA A 9 6.81 -14.29 -9.78
CA ALA A 9 6.58 -12.85 -9.61
C ALA A 9 6.64 -12.35 -8.14
N ASN A 10 6.95 -13.23 -7.17
CA ASN A 10 6.83 -12.92 -5.73
C ASN A 10 8.13 -12.60 -5.00
N THR A 11 9.27 -12.44 -5.69
CA THR A 11 10.58 -12.35 -5.00
C THR A 11 11.49 -11.23 -5.50
N GLU A 12 10.95 -10.15 -6.06
CA GLU A 12 11.70 -8.89 -6.21
C GLU A 12 11.19 -7.85 -5.22
N VAL A 13 11.19 -8.20 -3.93
CA VAL A 13 11.31 -7.18 -2.89
C VAL A 13 12.72 -6.62 -3.07
N GLN A 14 12.83 -5.46 -3.72
CA GLN A 14 14.10 -4.77 -3.90
C GLN A 14 14.80 -4.65 -2.54
N ALA A 15 15.86 -5.46 -2.37
CA ALA A 15 16.61 -5.58 -1.12
C ALA A 15 17.56 -4.38 -0.87
N GLY A 16 17.23 -3.18 -1.37
CA GLY A 16 18.14 -2.03 -1.40
C GLY A 16 17.54 -0.68 -1.02
N GLY A 17 16.31 -0.62 -0.50
CA GLY A 17 15.63 0.63 -0.12
C GLY A 17 15.41 0.79 1.39
N SER A 18 15.30 2.03 1.85
CA SER A 18 14.82 2.37 3.19
C SER A 18 13.45 1.75 3.49
N ILE A 19 13.10 1.58 4.77
CA ILE A 19 11.76 1.10 5.20
C ILE A 19 10.64 1.86 4.48
N LYS A 20 10.81 3.17 4.32
CA LYS A 20 9.86 4.04 3.65
C LYS A 20 9.68 3.68 2.17
N GLU A 21 10.76 3.47 1.43
CA GLU A 21 10.71 3.08 0.02
C GLU A 21 10.08 1.70 -0.16
N ARG A 22 10.40 0.75 0.72
CA ARG A 22 9.78 -0.58 0.73
C ARG A 22 8.27 -0.51 0.97
N LEU A 23 7.83 0.35 1.89
CA LEU A 23 6.42 0.59 2.15
C LEU A 23 5.72 1.30 0.97
N LEU A 24 6.37 2.27 0.33
CA LEU A 24 5.82 2.94 -0.85
C LEU A 24 5.64 1.99 -2.02
N SER A 25 6.60 1.08 -2.25
CA SER A 25 6.47 0.03 -3.28
C SER A 25 5.30 -0.90 -2.98
N ARG A 26 5.14 -1.33 -1.73
CA ARG A 26 3.97 -2.13 -1.30
C ARG A 26 2.66 -1.37 -1.50
N PHE A 27 2.64 -0.09 -1.13
CA PHE A 27 1.49 0.78 -1.34
C PHE A 27 1.10 0.85 -2.81
N GLU A 28 2.05 1.06 -3.72
CA GLU A 28 1.78 1.15 -5.17
C GLU A 28 1.18 -0.14 -5.71
N ARG A 29 1.77 -1.29 -5.36
CA ARG A 29 1.26 -2.61 -5.74
C ARG A 29 -0.16 -2.85 -5.23
N ALA A 30 -0.41 -2.56 -3.94
CA ALA A 30 -1.73 -2.75 -3.34
C ALA A 30 -2.77 -1.78 -3.94
N ARG A 31 -2.37 -0.53 -4.20
CA ARG A 31 -3.20 0.48 -4.85
C ARG A 31 -3.61 0.04 -6.25
N GLU A 32 -2.68 -0.50 -7.03
CA GLU A 32 -2.94 -1.02 -8.37
C GLU A 32 -3.92 -2.20 -8.34
N ALA A 33 -3.76 -3.11 -7.38
CA ALA A 33 -4.68 -4.24 -7.20
C ALA A 33 -6.11 -3.82 -6.84
N VAL A 34 -6.28 -2.78 -6.01
CA VAL A 34 -7.62 -2.23 -5.67
C VAL A 34 -8.20 -1.40 -6.82
N GLY A 35 -7.35 -0.70 -7.59
CA GLY A 35 -7.74 0.07 -8.77
C GLY A 35 -7.93 1.58 -8.55
N PRO A 36 -8.43 2.32 -9.57
CA PRO A 36 -8.37 3.79 -9.63
C PRO A 36 -9.17 4.52 -8.53
N HIS A 37 -10.16 3.85 -7.93
CA HIS A 37 -11.02 4.41 -6.88
C HIS A 37 -10.63 3.95 -5.47
N TRP A 38 -9.38 3.49 -5.27
CA TRP A 38 -8.89 2.94 -3.99
C TRP A 38 -9.19 3.80 -2.75
N ARG A 39 -9.16 5.14 -2.84
CA ARG A 39 -9.48 6.02 -1.70
C ARG A 39 -10.93 5.90 -1.26
N LYS A 40 -11.84 5.81 -2.23
CA LYS A 40 -13.27 5.63 -1.97
C LYS A 40 -13.50 4.24 -1.39
N ALA A 41 -12.90 3.22 -1.99
CA ALA A 41 -13.01 1.84 -1.52
C ALA A 41 -12.47 1.66 -0.09
N LEU A 42 -11.36 2.33 0.26
CA LEU A 42 -10.85 2.38 1.64
C LEU A 42 -11.83 3.05 2.61
N ALA A 43 -12.39 4.20 2.24
CA ALA A 43 -13.34 4.92 3.09
C ALA A 43 -14.64 4.11 3.32
N GLU A 44 -15.04 3.30 2.34
CA GLU A 44 -16.17 2.38 2.48
C GLU A 44 -15.83 1.15 3.34
N ALA A 45 -14.57 0.68 3.29
CA ALA A 45 -14.13 -0.51 4.00
C ALA A 45 -13.70 -0.27 5.46
N ASP A 46 -13.22 0.93 5.79
CA ASP A 46 -12.70 1.27 7.11
C ASP A 46 -13.11 2.71 7.52
N ALA A 47 -13.83 2.78 8.64
CA ALA A 47 -14.42 4.01 9.16
C ALA A 47 -13.37 5.10 9.47
N TYR A 48 -12.13 4.74 9.79
CA TYR A 48 -11.07 5.72 9.99
C TYR A 48 -10.83 6.54 8.73
N PHE A 49 -10.80 5.88 7.55
CA PHE A 49 -10.56 6.54 6.27
C PHE A 49 -11.76 7.36 5.78
N ASN A 50 -12.94 7.16 6.37
CA ASN A 50 -14.11 8.01 6.15
C ASN A 50 -14.15 9.27 7.04
N THR A 51 -13.08 9.54 7.81
CA THR A 51 -12.94 10.79 8.57
C THR A 51 -12.08 11.80 7.81
N LYS A 52 -12.15 13.09 8.19
CA LYS A 52 -11.23 14.12 7.66
C LYS A 52 -9.76 13.72 7.89
N ALA A 53 -9.43 13.22 9.07
CA ALA A 53 -8.06 12.80 9.41
C ALA A 53 -7.59 11.62 8.55
N GLY A 54 -8.48 10.66 8.27
CA GLY A 54 -8.22 9.55 7.36
C GLY A 54 -8.03 10.00 5.92
N TYR A 55 -8.87 10.93 5.44
CA TYR A 55 -8.71 11.55 4.13
C TYR A 55 -7.38 12.29 3.98
N ASP A 56 -7.02 13.13 4.95
CA ASP A 56 -5.73 13.84 4.96
C ASP A 56 -4.54 12.86 4.97
N THR A 57 -4.70 11.70 5.64
CA THR A 57 -3.71 10.62 5.63
C THR A 57 -3.56 10.00 4.24
N MET A 58 -4.67 9.66 3.57
CA MET A 58 -4.64 9.13 2.21
C MET A 58 -4.04 10.12 1.20
N MET A 59 -4.33 11.41 1.35
CA MET A 59 -3.75 12.46 0.51
C MET A 59 -2.25 12.60 0.73
N ALA A 60 -1.79 12.59 1.98
CA ALA A 60 -0.37 12.63 2.30
C ALA A 60 0.40 11.42 1.72
N VAL A 61 -0.15 10.20 1.85
CA VAL A 61 0.49 8.99 1.29
C VAL A 61 0.49 9.04 -0.24
N SER A 62 -0.60 9.53 -0.85
CA SER A 62 -0.63 9.69 -2.31
C SER A 62 0.40 10.70 -2.82
N GLY A 63 0.66 11.78 -2.07
CA GLY A 63 1.72 12.74 -2.41
C GLY A 63 3.12 12.16 -2.19
N ALA A 64 3.28 11.27 -1.20
CA ALA A 64 4.53 10.59 -0.90
C ALA A 64 5.02 9.67 -2.02
N ALA A 65 4.12 9.08 -2.80
CA ALA A 65 4.47 8.31 -4.00
C ALA A 65 5.21 9.16 -5.05
N SER A 66 4.87 10.45 -5.17
CA SER A 66 5.54 11.38 -6.09
C SER A 66 6.69 12.16 -5.43
N SER A 67 6.71 12.27 -4.11
CA SER A 67 7.74 12.98 -3.36
C SER A 67 8.05 12.23 -2.06
N PRO A 68 9.11 11.41 -2.01
CA PRO A 68 9.44 10.56 -0.86
C PRO A 68 9.72 11.33 0.45
N ARG A 69 9.79 12.66 0.42
CA ARG A 69 9.90 13.49 1.62
C ARG A 69 8.55 13.71 2.33
N GLN A 70 7.44 13.43 1.67
CA GLN A 70 6.10 13.58 2.23
C GLN A 70 5.65 12.31 2.97
N ALA A 71 4.70 12.47 3.91
CA ALA A 71 4.16 11.45 4.82
C ALA A 71 5.18 10.73 5.74
N ASN A 72 4.77 10.47 6.98
CA ASN A 72 5.54 9.61 7.90
C ASN A 72 5.33 8.13 7.55
N VAL A 73 6.30 7.29 7.91
CA VAL A 73 6.28 5.82 7.79
C VAL A 73 4.96 5.24 8.30
N ASP A 74 4.50 5.64 9.49
CA ASP A 74 3.25 5.13 10.09
C ASP A 74 2.01 5.37 9.23
N ARG A 75 1.95 6.51 8.53
CA ARG A 75 0.82 6.85 7.65
C ARG A 75 0.84 5.98 6.40
N ILE A 76 2.02 5.77 5.83
CA ILE A 76 2.21 4.92 4.65
C ILE A 76 1.86 3.49 5.02
N GLU A 77 2.38 2.98 6.14
CA GLU A 77 2.08 1.63 6.64
C GLU A 77 0.57 1.43 6.84
N ARG A 78 -0.10 2.34 7.55
CA ARG A 78 -1.54 2.22 7.80
C ARG A 78 -2.37 2.12 6.50
N VAL A 79 -2.08 2.98 5.52
CA VAL A 79 -2.77 2.94 4.22
C VAL A 79 -2.42 1.68 3.44
N THR A 80 -1.15 1.27 3.47
CA THR A 80 -0.66 0.07 2.78
C THR A 80 -1.36 -1.18 3.30
N LEU A 81 -1.37 -1.39 4.61
CA LEU A 81 -2.00 -2.56 5.22
C LEU A 81 -3.51 -2.60 4.95
N ALA A 82 -4.17 -1.44 5.00
CA ALA A 82 -5.59 -1.37 4.70
C ALA A 82 -5.89 -1.70 3.23
N LEU A 83 -5.05 -1.26 2.29
CA LEU A 83 -5.18 -1.62 0.87
C LEU A 83 -4.88 -3.08 0.60
N GLU A 84 -3.84 -3.63 1.22
CA GLU A 84 -3.49 -5.04 1.07
C GLU A 84 -4.61 -5.93 1.58
N LYS A 85 -5.19 -5.60 2.74
CA LYS A 85 -6.37 -6.27 3.27
C LYS A 85 -7.55 -6.19 2.29
N LEU A 86 -7.80 -5.02 1.71
CA LEU A 86 -8.88 -4.82 0.74
C LEU A 86 -8.65 -5.59 -0.58
N ALA A 87 -7.39 -5.70 -1.00
CA ALA A 87 -6.97 -6.44 -2.18
C ALA A 87 -6.82 -7.96 -1.95
N GLY A 88 -6.95 -8.45 -0.72
CA GLY A 88 -6.69 -9.85 -0.37
C GLY A 88 -5.22 -10.26 -0.50
N ILE A 89 -4.28 -9.31 -0.39
CA ILE A 89 -2.84 -9.57 -0.47
C ILE A 89 -2.32 -9.84 0.93
N GLU A 90 -1.80 -11.05 1.18
CA GLU A 90 -1.10 -11.38 2.41
C GLU A 90 0.40 -11.08 2.27
N ASN A 91 0.90 -10.12 3.04
CA ASN A 91 2.32 -9.79 3.09
C ASN A 91 2.87 -9.92 4.50
N GLY A 92 4.09 -10.45 4.61
CA GLY A 92 4.84 -10.47 5.86
C GLY A 92 5.22 -9.08 6.37
N PRO A 93 5.69 -8.97 7.62
CA PRO A 93 6.15 -7.70 8.19
C PRO A 93 7.30 -7.08 7.38
N VAL A 94 7.31 -5.75 7.25
CA VAL A 94 8.46 -5.01 6.69
C VAL A 94 9.48 -4.81 7.81
N VAL A 95 10.56 -5.60 7.81
CA VAL A 95 11.72 -5.48 8.72
C VAL A 95 12.88 -4.83 8.01
#